data_AF-X1J974-F1
#
_entry.id   AF-X1J974-F1
#
_cell.length_a   1.000
_cell.length_b   1.000
_cell.length_c   1.000
_cell.angle_alpha   90.00
_cell.angle_beta   90.00
_cell.angle_gamma   90.00
#
_symmetry.space_group_name_H-M   'P 1'
#
loop_
_entity.id
_entity.type
_entity.pdbx_description
1 polymer ?
#
loop_
_entity_poly.entity_id
_entity_poly.type
_entity_poly.pdbx_seq_one_letter_code
_entity_poly.pdbx_strand_id
1 'polypeptide(L)'
;LNGIPTKFTFIVKLYEVRSVWFDPKIVDIRLTHNIEYNTLKNEFNLFLPEQNNKKVKTKDFDDAKKLMADVVALKVCRLDKLKRGLHYQLRIKAELDKIELPFYLNYVLFFLSLWDFETDWYSVVFRY
;
A
#
# COMPACT_ATOMS: atom_id res chain seq x y z
N LEU A 1 -15.11 9.34 -14.60
CA LEU A 1 -13.75 8.89 -14.23
C LEU A 1 -12.94 8.78 -15.52
N ASN A 2 -11.81 9.48 -15.60
CA ASN A 2 -10.89 9.36 -16.72
C ASN A 2 -9.89 8.26 -16.36
N GLY A 3 -9.53 7.38 -17.30
CA GLY A 3 -8.72 6.17 -17.07
C GLY A 3 -7.25 6.42 -16.72
N ILE A 4 -6.96 7.45 -15.92
CA ILE A 4 -5.63 7.74 -15.43
C ILE A 4 -5.28 6.69 -14.37
N PRO A 5 -4.18 5.94 -14.54
CA PRO A 5 -3.75 4.97 -13.54
C PRO A 5 -3.39 5.70 -12.25
N THR A 6 -3.93 5.23 -11.13
CA THR A 6 -3.67 5.75 -9.79
C THR A 6 -2.95 4.68 -8.98
N LYS A 7 -1.89 5.06 -8.28
CA LYS A 7 -1.07 4.14 -7.49
C LYS A 7 -1.15 4.50 -6.01
N PHE A 8 -1.22 3.48 -5.17
CA PHE A 8 -1.12 3.60 -3.72
C PHE A 8 0.02 2.72 -3.24
N THR A 9 0.93 3.27 -2.45
CA THR A 9 2.08 2.55 -1.93
C THR A 9 1.96 2.38 -0.43
N PHE A 10 1.93 1.13 0.01
CA PHE A 10 2.00 0.76 1.42
C PHE A 10 3.45 0.54 1.80
N ILE A 11 3.88 1.21 2.88
CA ILE A 11 5.21 1.02 3.46
C ILE A 11 5.04 0.20 4.74
N VAL A 12 5.61 -1.01 4.75
CA VAL A 12 5.55 -1.95 5.85
C VAL A 12 6.94 -2.15 6.44
N LYS A 13 7.09 -1.87 7.73
CA LYS A 13 8.36 -1.99 8.45
C LYS A 13 8.22 -2.91 9.65
N LEU A 14 9.22 -3.75 9.87
CA LEU A 14 9.29 -4.65 11.04
C LEU A 14 10.54 -4.36 11.84
N TYR A 15 10.39 -4.25 13.15
CA TYR A 15 11.46 -3.96 14.10
C TYR A 15 11.47 -5.00 15.23
N GLU A 16 12.65 -5.36 15.73
CA GLU A 16 12.80 -6.04 17.03
C GLU A 16 12.76 -4.99 18.14
N VAL A 17 11.89 -5.15 19.13
CA VAL A 17 11.76 -4.20 20.24
C VAL A 17 12.80 -4.52 21.32
N ARG A 18 13.63 -3.56 21.68
CA ARG A 18 14.66 -3.69 22.72
C ARG A 18 14.51 -2.59 23.77
N SER A 19 14.77 -2.95 25.03
CA SER A 19 14.63 -2.03 26.17
C SER A 19 15.82 -1.08 26.37
N VAL A 20 16.98 -1.35 25.77
CA VAL A 20 18.26 -0.68 26.12
C VAL A 20 19.04 -0.15 24.90
N TRP A 21 18.62 -0.44 23.66
CA TRP A 21 19.29 0.03 22.43
C TRP A 21 18.28 0.30 21.32
N PHE A 22 18.69 0.99 20.25
CA PHE A 22 17.88 1.20 19.04
C PHE A 22 17.30 -0.12 18.50
N ASP A 23 16.00 -0.12 18.22
CA ASP A 23 15.26 -1.23 17.65
C ASP A 23 15.76 -1.53 16.23
N PRO A 24 16.45 -2.66 15.97
CA PRO A 24 16.94 -2.95 14.64
C PRO A 24 15.78 -3.21 13.68
N LYS A 25 15.80 -2.51 12.53
CA LYS A 25 14.87 -2.77 11.42
C LYS A 25 15.21 -4.10 10.76
N ILE A 26 14.26 -5.02 10.76
CA ILE A 26 14.37 -6.35 10.15
C ILE A 26 13.88 -6.33 8.69
N VAL A 27 12.82 -5.55 8.43
CA VAL A 27 12.16 -5.49 7.12
C VAL A 27 11.75 -4.06 6.77
N ASP A 28 11.82 -3.73 5.48
CA ASP A 28 11.26 -2.53 4.86
C ASP A 28 10.69 -2.93 3.49
N ILE A 29 9.37 -3.07 3.39
CA ILE A 29 8.65 -3.46 2.17
C ILE A 29 7.88 -2.26 1.65
N ARG A 30 7.98 -2.03 0.33
CA ARG A 30 7.10 -1.14 -0.42
C ARG A 30 6.20 -1.98 -1.31
N LEU A 31 4.90 -1.91 -1.08
CA LEU A 31 3.88 -2.60 -1.86
C LEU A 31 3.03 -1.58 -2.59
N THR A 32 2.99 -1.64 -3.92
CA THR A 32 2.23 -0.68 -4.73
C THR A 32 1.03 -1.36 -5.37
N HIS A 33 -0.17 -0.94 -5.00
CA HIS A 33 -1.40 -1.26 -5.71
C HIS A 33 -1.60 -0.27 -6.85
N ASN A 34 -2.17 -0.73 -7.96
CA ASN A 34 -2.51 0.12 -9.10
C ASN A 34 -3.98 -0.08 -9.50
N ILE A 35 -4.67 1.02 -9.80
CA ILE A 35 -6.05 1.02 -10.31
C ILE A 35 -6.17 1.90 -11.55
N GLU A 36 -6.88 1.40 -12.55
CA GLU A 36 -7.20 2.12 -13.78
C GLU A 36 -8.68 1.96 -14.12
N TYR A 37 -9.36 3.06 -14.46
CA TYR A 37 -10.75 2.99 -14.92
C TYR A 37 -10.82 2.85 -16.45
N ASN A 38 -11.38 1.73 -16.93
CA ASN A 38 -11.64 1.51 -18.34
C ASN A 38 -12.99 2.13 -18.73
N THR A 39 -12.92 3.27 -19.43
CA THR A 39 -14.11 4.02 -19.89
C THR A 39 -14.93 3.28 -20.94
N LEU A 40 -14.30 2.44 -21.77
CA LEU A 40 -15.00 1.67 -22.81
C LEU A 40 -15.86 0.55 -22.21
N LYS A 41 -15.40 -0.04 -21.11
CA LYS A 41 -16.05 -1.17 -20.44
C LYS A 41 -16.79 -0.78 -19.17
N ASN A 42 -16.66 0.47 -18.72
CA ASN A 42 -17.17 0.98 -17.45
C ASN A 42 -16.78 0.08 -16.27
N GLU A 43 -15.49 -0.27 -16.17
CA GLU A 43 -14.95 -1.15 -15.12
C GLU A 43 -13.61 -0.64 -14.61
N PHE A 44 -13.30 -0.90 -13.35
CA PHE A 44 -12.00 -0.71 -12.73
C PHE A 44 -11.14 -1.96 -12.92
N ASN A 45 -9.89 -1.77 -13.33
CA ASN A 45 -8.86 -2.80 -13.37
C ASN A 45 -7.86 -2.53 -12.24
N LEU A 46 -7.69 -3.49 -11.34
CA LEU A 46 -6.81 -3.40 -10.19
C LEU A 46 -5.66 -4.41 -10.33
N PHE A 47 -4.47 -4.03 -9.87
CA PHE A 47 -3.30 -4.89 -9.78
C PHE A 47 -2.81 -4.96 -8.33
N LEU A 48 -2.80 -6.17 -7.76
CA LEU A 48 -2.49 -6.48 -6.36
C LEU A 48 -1.30 -7.48 -6.31
N PRO A 49 -0.05 -7.00 -6.21
CA PRO A 49 1.15 -7.83 -6.35
C PRO A 49 1.27 -8.94 -5.28
N GLU A 50 0.91 -8.62 -4.04
CA GLU A 50 1.01 -9.48 -2.87
C GLU A 50 0.11 -10.72 -2.96
N GLN A 51 -0.97 -10.64 -3.75
CA GLN A 51 -1.88 -11.75 -4.02
C GLN A 51 -1.47 -12.56 -5.26
N ASN A 52 -0.18 -12.87 -5.42
CA ASN A 52 0.33 -13.58 -6.60
C ASN A 52 0.09 -12.81 -7.92
N ASN A 53 0.39 -11.50 -7.93
CA ASN A 53 0.20 -10.62 -9.08
C ASN A 53 -1.24 -10.62 -9.62
N LYS A 54 -2.22 -10.68 -8.71
CA LYS A 54 -3.64 -10.77 -9.05
C LYS A 54 -4.08 -9.52 -9.80
N LYS A 55 -4.80 -9.74 -10.89
CA LYS A 55 -5.54 -8.70 -11.61
C LYS A 55 -7.02 -8.86 -11.31
N VAL A 56 -7.64 -7.86 -10.70
CA VAL A 56 -9.05 -7.89 -10.32
C VAL A 56 -9.81 -6.87 -11.15
N LYS A 57 -11.05 -7.19 -11.51
CA LYS A 57 -11.95 -6.27 -12.19
C LYS A 57 -13.23 -6.11 -11.39
N THR A 58 -13.70 -4.89 -11.28
CA THR A 58 -15.00 -4.59 -10.67
C THR A 58 -15.64 -3.39 -11.35
N LYS A 59 -16.97 -3.36 -11.41
CA LYS A 59 -17.72 -2.18 -11.87
C LYS A 59 -18.15 -1.28 -10.71
N ASP A 60 -18.11 -1.81 -9.49
CA ASP A 60 -18.48 -1.09 -8.27
C ASP A 60 -17.27 -0.31 -7.75
N PHE A 61 -17.46 1.00 -7.60
CA PHE A 61 -16.43 1.91 -7.09
C PHE A 61 -16.13 1.68 -5.61
N ASP A 62 -17.12 1.31 -4.80
CA ASP A 62 -16.91 1.02 -3.38
C ASP A 62 -16.10 -0.25 -3.19
N ASP A 63 -16.36 -1.27 -4.00
CA ASP A 63 -15.53 -2.49 -4.01
C ASP A 63 -14.12 -2.21 -4.50
N ALA A 64 -13.97 -1.36 -5.54
CA ALA A 64 -12.65 -0.95 -6.01
C ALA A 64 -11.85 -0.24 -4.91
N LYS A 65 -12.48 0.67 -4.16
CA LYS A 65 -11.84 1.37 -3.02
C LYS A 65 -11.41 0.39 -1.93
N LYS A 66 -12.28 -0.55 -1.53
CA LYS A 66 -11.95 -1.56 -0.52
C LYS A 66 -10.75 -2.41 -0.95
N LEU A 67 -10.80 -2.94 -2.18
CA LEU A 67 -9.72 -3.76 -2.72
C LEU A 67 -8.39 -3.01 -2.84
N MET A 68 -8.42 -1.71 -3.14
CA MET A 68 -7.21 -0.88 -3.16
C MET A 68 -6.64 -0.61 -1.76
N ALA A 69 -7.50 -0.52 -0.74
CA ALA A 69 -7.11 -0.26 0.65
C ALA A 69 -6.63 -1.51 1.41
N ASP A 70 -7.10 -2.70 1.01
CA ASP A 70 -6.83 -3.95 1.71
C ASP A 70 -5.49 -4.59 1.29
N VAL A 71 -4.53 -4.66 2.22
CA VAL A 71 -3.30 -5.45 2.05
C VAL A 71 -3.52 -6.84 2.64
N VAL A 72 -3.65 -7.85 1.77
CA VAL A 72 -4.01 -9.22 2.19
C VAL A 72 -2.83 -10.17 2.00
N ALA A 73 -2.54 -10.97 3.04
CA ALA A 73 -1.56 -12.06 2.99
C ALA A 73 -0.14 -11.63 2.54
N LEU A 74 0.25 -10.38 2.81
CA LEU A 74 1.60 -9.90 2.53
C LEU A 74 2.65 -10.70 3.33
N LYS A 75 3.58 -11.32 2.62
CA LYS A 75 4.71 -12.05 3.22
C LYS A 75 5.75 -11.04 3.74
N VAL A 76 5.70 -10.75 5.04
CA VAL A 76 6.60 -9.76 5.67
C VAL A 76 8.01 -10.30 5.86
N CYS A 77 8.17 -11.43 6.57
CA CYS A 77 9.47 -12.08 6.75
C CYS A 77 9.32 -13.59 6.92
N ARG A 78 10.42 -14.30 6.75
CA ARG A 78 10.50 -15.71 7.15
C ARG A 78 10.66 -15.79 8.67
N LEU A 79 10.04 -16.80 9.28
CA LEU A 79 10.02 -17.01 10.73
C LEU A 79 11.41 -17.24 11.35
N ASP A 80 12.38 -17.74 10.58
CA ASP A 80 13.78 -17.92 11.01
C ASP A 80 14.53 -16.61 11.24
N LYS A 81 13.98 -15.48 10.75
CA LYS A 81 14.48 -14.13 11.09
C LYS A 81 13.97 -13.64 12.45
N LEU A 82 13.03 -14.36 13.07
CA LEU A 82 12.45 -14.01 14.36
C LEU A 82 12.98 -14.96 15.43
N LYS A 83 13.26 -14.42 16.61
CA LYS A 83 13.73 -15.13 17.79
C LYS A 83 12.55 -15.32 18.73
N ARG A 84 12.34 -16.57 19.14
CA ARG A 84 11.30 -16.94 20.10
C ARG A 84 11.51 -16.23 21.44
N GLY A 85 10.42 -15.77 22.03
CA GLY A 85 10.38 -15.02 23.27
C GLY A 85 10.53 -13.51 23.12
N LEU A 86 10.88 -13.00 21.93
CA LEU A 86 11.12 -11.56 21.72
C LEU A 86 9.88 -10.82 21.22
N HIS A 87 9.89 -9.51 21.46
CA HIS A 87 8.86 -8.59 21.01
C HIS A 87 9.25 -7.94 19.68
N TYR A 88 8.26 -7.77 18.82
CA TYR A 88 8.40 -7.17 17.51
C TYR A 88 7.33 -6.11 17.31
N GLN A 89 7.69 -5.07 16.55
CA GLN A 89 6.76 -4.02 16.15
C GLN A 89 6.64 -3.99 14.64
N LEU A 90 5.42 -4.24 14.16
CA LEU A 90 5.04 -4.05 12.77
C LEU A 90 4.45 -2.64 12.63
N ARG A 91 4.96 -1.86 11.68
CA ARG A 91 4.44 -0.53 11.34
C ARG A 91 4.00 -0.52 9.89
N ILE A 92 2.86 0.12 9.61
CA ILE A 92 2.36 0.32 8.25
C ILE A 92 1.88 1.76 8.09
N LYS A 93 2.12 2.33 6.91
CA LYS A 93 1.43 3.53 6.43
C LYS A 93 1.16 3.41 4.93
N ALA A 94 0.24 4.21 4.42
CA ALA A 94 -0.05 4.33 3.00
C ALA A 94 0.30 5.72 2.50
N GLU A 95 0.85 5.78 1.30
CA GLU A 95 1.15 7.01 0.55
C GLU A 95 0.40 6.93 -0.77
N LEU A 96 -0.26 8.01 -1.19
CA LEU A 96 -0.75 8.13 -2.57
C LEU A 96 0.45 8.46 -3.45
N ASP A 97 0.72 7.63 -4.46
CA ASP A 97 1.87 7.86 -5.32
C ASP A 97 1.60 9.07 -6.21
N LYS A 98 2.63 9.92 -6.31
CA LYS A 98 2.66 11.10 -7.15
C LYS A 98 2.44 10.69 -8.60
N ILE A 99 1.22 10.88 -9.12
CA ILE A 99 0.91 10.68 -10.55
C ILE A 99 1.89 11.55 -11.33
N GLU A 100 2.75 10.94 -12.17
CA GLU A 100 3.55 11.70 -13.14
C GLU A 100 2.57 12.43 -14.05
N LEU A 101 2.40 13.73 -13.82
CA LEU A 101 1.47 14.54 -14.60
C LEU A 101 1.97 14.53 -16.05
N PRO A 102 1.19 14.04 -17.02
CA PRO A 102 1.52 14.26 -18.41
C PRO A 102 1.54 15.79 -18.62
N PHE A 103 2.62 16.30 -19.20
CA PHE A 103 2.66 17.69 -19.63
C PHE A 103 1.42 17.94 -20.53
N TYR A 104 0.86 19.15 -20.49
CA TYR A 104 -0.37 19.59 -21.20
C TYR A 104 -1.75 19.31 -20.55
N LEU A 105 -1.98 19.65 -19.27
CA LEU A 105 -3.33 19.61 -18.67
C LEU A 105 -3.85 20.98 -18.17
N ASN A 106 -4.88 21.49 -18.87
CA ASN A 106 -5.81 22.55 -18.41
C ASN A 106 -6.92 21.98 -17.49
N TYR A 107 -6.69 20.88 -16.79
CA TYR A 107 -7.71 20.21 -15.97
C TYR A 107 -7.57 20.58 -14.50
N VAL A 108 -8.69 20.91 -13.86
CA VAL A 108 -8.80 21.08 -12.41
C VAL A 108 -8.75 19.69 -11.77
N LEU A 109 -7.55 19.27 -11.34
CA LEU A 109 -7.30 17.94 -10.80
C LEU A 109 -7.60 17.93 -9.30
N PHE A 110 -8.72 17.35 -8.89
CA PHE A 110 -9.13 17.19 -7.49
C PHE A 110 -8.16 16.32 -6.64
N PHE A 111 -7.17 15.69 -7.28
CA PHE A 111 -6.15 14.86 -6.65
C PHE A 111 -4.79 15.56 -6.50
N LEU A 112 -4.62 16.81 -6.95
CA LEU A 112 -3.41 17.59 -6.65
C LEU A 112 -3.25 17.85 -5.14
N SER A 113 -4.36 18.03 -4.41
CA SER A 113 -4.36 18.14 -2.95
C SER A 113 -4.10 16.82 -2.23
N LEU A 114 -4.16 15.69 -2.93
CA LEU A 114 -3.85 14.37 -2.38
C LEU A 114 -2.45 13.90 -2.81
N TRP A 115 -1.71 14.72 -3.55
CA TRP A 115 -0.44 14.34 -4.17
C TRP A 115 0.72 14.23 -3.17
N ASP A 116 0.54 14.77 -1.97
CA ASP A 116 1.37 14.59 -0.78
C ASP A 116 0.62 13.80 0.32
N PHE A 117 -0.49 13.13 -0.03
CA PHE A 117 -1.26 12.37 0.94
C PHE A 117 -0.47 11.16 1.44
N GLU A 118 -0.19 11.18 2.73
CA GLU A 118 0.24 10.03 3.50
C GLU A 118 -0.66 9.85 4.72
N THR A 119 -0.87 8.60 5.10
CA THR A 119 -1.47 8.30 6.39
C THR A 119 -0.41 8.35 7.47
N ASP A 120 -0.84 8.58 8.71
CA ASP A 120 0.00 8.31 9.87
C ASP A 120 0.43 6.84 9.93
N TRP A 121 1.52 6.59 10.66
CA TRP A 121 1.96 5.24 10.96
C TRP A 121 1.00 4.56 11.92
N TYR A 122 0.44 3.43 11.50
CA TYR A 122 -0.22 2.48 12.40
C TYR A 122 0.77 1.40 12.84
N SER A 123 0.74 1.01 14.11
CA SER A 123 1.70 0.06 14.68
C SER A 123 1.01 -1.00 15.53
N VAL A 124 1.47 -2.25 15.40
CA VAL A 124 1.06 -3.38 16.24
C VAL A 124 2.31 -4.03 16.82
N VAL A 125 2.26 -4.37 18.11
CA VAL A 125 3.31 -5.10 18.82
C VAL A 125 2.87 -6.54 19.03
N PHE A 126 3.76 -7.49 18.76
CA PHE A 126 3.51 -8.91 18.96
C PHE A 126 4.74 -9.62 19.54
N ARG A 127 4.52 -10.81 20.10
CA ARG A 127 5.58 -11.71 20.58
C ARG A 127 5.61 -12.94 19.70
N TYR A 128 6.80 -13.38 19.31
CA TYR A 128 7.03 -14.63 18.57
C TYR A 128 7.66 -15.68 19.47
#